data_AF-A0A4U9R9I2-F1
#
_entry.id   AF-A0A4U9R9I2-F1
#
_cell.length_a   1.000
_cell.length_b   1.000
_cell.length_c   1.000
_cell.angle_alpha   90.00
_cell.angle_beta   90.00
_cell.angle_gamma   90.00
#
_symmetry.space_group_name_H-M   'P 1'
#
loop_
_entity.id
_entity.type
_entity.pdbx_description
1 polymer ?
#
loop_
_entity_poly.entity_id
_entity_poly.type
_entity_poly.pdbx_seq_one_letter_code
_entity_poly.pdbx_strand_id
1 'polypeptide(L)'
;MRAILLQYMLIIFLVIGIGYVFYLIKDKSIELHNDYFGFNYSILNTLKSDECNRSNIKTILKIIGEVVKYIEIEYFNEPNDKKEDEAVKLVYELVKEAGFESPIDDISIRYLIRISVAMLPSKQEFREFREDKKNNK
;
A
#
# COMPACT_ATOMS: atom_id res chain seq x y z
N MET A 1 -35.43 -18.30 -43.96
CA MET A 1 -34.06 -17.92 -44.40
C MET A 1 -33.55 -16.63 -43.76
N ARG A 2 -34.23 -15.47 -43.90
CA ARG A 2 -33.75 -14.19 -43.33
C ARG A 2 -33.57 -14.20 -41.80
N ALA A 3 -34.47 -14.82 -41.05
CA ALA A 3 -34.36 -14.92 -39.59
C ALA A 3 -33.14 -15.75 -39.13
N ILE A 4 -32.84 -16.83 -39.86
CA ILE A 4 -31.68 -17.69 -39.60
C ILE A 4 -30.38 -16.91 -39.85
N LEU A 5 -30.31 -16.17 -40.96
CA LEU A 5 -29.18 -15.29 -41.27
C LEU A 5 -28.95 -14.23 -40.17
N LEU A 6 -30.02 -13.62 -39.66
CA LEU A 6 -29.95 -12.62 -38.59
C LEU A 6 -29.45 -13.23 -37.27
N GLN A 7 -29.88 -14.44 -36.95
CA GLN A 7 -29.43 -15.17 -35.76
C GLN A 7 -27.93 -15.53 -35.84
N TYR A 8 -27.44 -15.98 -37.00
CA TYR A 8 -26.01 -16.21 -37.20
C TYR A 8 -25.18 -14.93 -37.09
N MET A 9 -25.69 -13.81 -37.62
CA MET A 9 -25.02 -12.51 -37.52
C MET A 9 -24.90 -12.06 -36.05
N LEU A 10 -25.96 -12.23 -35.25
CA LEU A 10 -25.94 -11.93 -33.81
C LEU A 10 -24.93 -12.80 -33.04
N ILE A 11 -24.82 -14.09 -33.37
CA ILE A 11 -23.85 -14.99 -32.74
C ILE A 11 -22.42 -14.52 -33.05
N ILE A 12 -22.14 -14.13 -34.30
CA ILE A 12 -20.82 -13.61 -34.68
C ILE A 12 -20.50 -12.33 -33.91
N PHE A 13 -21.44 -11.39 -33.81
CA PHE A 13 -21.27 -10.17 -33.02
C PHE A 13 -21.05 -10.45 -31.53
N LEU A 14 -21.75 -11.44 -30.97
CA LEU A 14 -21.57 -11.86 -29.58
C LEU A 14 -20.15 -12.38 -29.34
N VAL A 15 -19.65 -13.26 -30.21
CA VAL A 15 -18.30 -13.82 -30.10
C VAL A 15 -17.23 -12.73 -30.23
N ILE A 16 -17.41 -11.78 -31.16
CA ILE A 16 -16.51 -10.63 -31.31
C ILE A 16 -16.57 -9.73 -30.07
N GLY A 17 -17.77 -9.45 -29.55
CA GLY A 17 -17.95 -8.65 -28.34
C GLY A 17 -17.28 -9.27 -27.12
N ILE A 18 -17.45 -10.59 -26.92
CA ILE A 18 -16.79 -11.33 -25.84
C ILE A 18 -15.27 -11.29 -26.03
N GLY A 19 -14.78 -11.52 -27.25
CA GLY A 19 -13.34 -11.42 -27.57
C GLY A 19 -12.76 -10.04 -27.27
N TYR A 20 -13.50 -8.97 -27.57
CA TYR A 20 -13.10 -7.59 -27.27
C TYR A 20 -13.10 -7.29 -25.77
N VAL A 21 -14.07 -7.81 -25.02
CA VAL A 21 -14.08 -7.73 -23.55
C VAL A 21 -12.86 -8.46 -22.96
N PHE A 22 -12.53 -9.66 -23.45
CA PHE A 22 -11.31 -10.36 -23.03
C PHE A 22 -10.03 -9.60 -23.40
N TYR A 23 -10.00 -8.95 -24.56
CA TYR A 23 -8.89 -8.09 -24.97
C TYR A 23 -8.72 -6.89 -24.02
N LEU A 24 -9.80 -6.20 -23.68
CA LEU A 24 -9.79 -5.09 -22.70
C LEU A 24 -9.37 -5.55 -21.30
N ILE A 25 -9.83 -6.74 -20.87
CA ILE A 25 -9.40 -7.32 -19.58
C ILE A 25 -7.91 -7.65 -19.64
N LYS A 26 -7.40 -8.20 -20.74
CA LYS A 26 -5.98 -8.53 -20.89
C LYS A 26 -5.10 -7.28 -20.86
N ASP A 27 -5.50 -6.22 -21.56
CA ASP A 27 -4.80 -4.93 -21.58
C ASP A 27 -4.73 -4.31 -20.17
N LYS A 28 -5.85 -4.34 -19.43
CA LYS A 28 -5.90 -3.86 -18.03
C LYS A 28 -5.25 -4.81 -17.01
N SER A 29 -5.16 -6.11 -17.31
CA SER A 29 -4.60 -7.10 -16.38
C SER A 29 -3.07 -6.99 -16.22
N ILE A 30 -2.38 -6.35 -17.16
CA ILE A 30 -0.94 -6.08 -17.07
C ILE A 30 -0.66 -4.98 -16.04
N GLU A 31 -1.61 -4.06 -15.82
CA GLU A 31 -1.53 -3.05 -14.75
C GLU A 31 -1.99 -3.59 -13.39
N LEU A 32 -2.98 -4.48 -13.36
CA LEU A 32 -3.49 -5.08 -12.11
C LEU A 32 -2.45 -5.93 -11.36
N HIS A 33 -1.51 -6.57 -12.04
CA HIS A 33 -0.44 -7.31 -11.34
C HIS A 33 0.52 -6.38 -10.59
N ASN A 34 0.58 -5.10 -10.99
CA ASN A 34 1.35 -4.09 -10.29
C ASN A 34 0.58 -3.42 -9.16
N ASP A 35 -0.74 -3.59 -9.03
CA ASP A 35 -1.48 -3.09 -7.88
C ASP A 35 -1.39 -4.07 -6.71
N TYR A 36 -0.32 -3.93 -5.92
CA TYR A 36 -0.27 -4.51 -4.58
C TYR A 36 -1.39 -3.87 -3.74
N PHE A 37 -2.55 -4.52 -3.69
CA PHE A 37 -3.69 -4.23 -2.78
C PHE A 37 -4.24 -2.79 -2.84
N GLY A 38 -4.13 -2.07 -3.96
CA GLY A 38 -4.55 -0.66 -4.05
C GLY A 38 -3.70 0.33 -3.25
N PHE A 39 -2.64 -0.14 -2.57
CA PHE A 39 -1.64 0.74 -1.94
C PHE A 39 -0.84 1.49 -2.97
N ASN A 40 -0.57 0.86 -4.11
CA ASN A 40 0.12 1.51 -5.20
C ASN A 40 -0.69 2.70 -5.71
N TYR A 41 -1.98 2.59 -5.96
CA TYR A 41 -2.79 3.77 -6.31
C TYR A 41 -2.78 4.89 -5.25
N SER A 42 -2.81 4.58 -3.95
CA SER A 42 -2.80 5.63 -2.90
C SER A 42 -1.41 6.24 -2.64
N ILE A 43 -0.33 5.46 -2.75
CA ILE A 43 1.05 5.90 -2.52
C ILE A 43 1.63 6.55 -3.79
N LEU A 44 1.39 5.93 -4.95
CA LEU A 44 1.96 6.35 -6.24
C LEU A 44 1.34 7.64 -6.77
N ASN A 45 0.06 7.88 -6.51
CA ASN A 45 -0.60 9.08 -7.02
C ASN A 45 -0.17 10.36 -6.25
N THR A 46 0.47 10.20 -5.08
CA THR A 46 1.09 11.30 -4.31
C THR A 46 2.58 11.49 -4.56
N LEU A 47 3.27 10.48 -5.12
CA LEU A 47 4.68 10.60 -5.50
C LEU A 47 4.77 11.23 -6.89
N LYS A 48 5.74 12.12 -7.11
CA LYS A 48 6.07 12.59 -8.46
C LYS A 48 6.38 11.39 -9.35
N SER A 49 6.01 11.50 -10.63
CA SER A 49 6.07 10.42 -11.63
C SER A 49 7.46 9.81 -11.85
N ASP A 50 8.53 10.53 -11.49
CA ASP A 50 9.94 10.09 -11.50
C ASP A 50 10.34 9.33 -10.23
N GLU A 51 9.66 9.55 -9.10
CA GLU A 51 9.90 8.85 -7.83
C GLU A 51 9.01 7.61 -7.63
N CYS A 52 8.00 7.46 -8.49
CA CYS A 52 7.00 6.39 -8.56
C CYS A 52 7.58 5.05 -9.08
N ASN A 53 8.67 4.56 -8.48
CA ASN A 53 9.25 3.25 -8.79
C ASN A 53 9.01 2.25 -7.64
N ARG A 54 8.85 0.97 -7.98
CA ARG A 54 8.61 -0.13 -7.03
C ARG A 54 9.68 -0.21 -5.93
N SER A 55 10.94 0.10 -6.26
CA SER A 55 12.02 0.16 -5.29
C SER A 55 11.78 1.23 -4.22
N ASN A 56 11.36 2.41 -4.64
CA ASN A 56 11.10 3.55 -3.78
C ASN A 56 9.89 3.32 -2.87
N ILE A 57 8.82 2.74 -3.41
CA ILE A 57 7.64 2.34 -2.62
C ILE A 57 8.04 1.38 -1.50
N LYS A 58 8.86 0.38 -1.84
CA LYS A 58 9.34 -0.59 -0.86
C LYS A 58 10.17 0.09 0.23
N THR A 59 11.00 1.07 -0.13
CA THR A 59 11.78 1.86 0.84
C THR A 59 10.85 2.64 1.77
N ILE A 60 9.85 3.34 1.24
CA ILE A 60 8.87 4.11 2.04
C ILE A 60 8.10 3.19 3.00
N LEU A 61 7.56 2.08 2.50
CA LEU A 61 6.85 1.10 3.32
C LEU A 61 7.75 0.51 4.41
N LYS A 62 9.03 0.27 4.11
CA LYS A 62 10.00 -0.22 5.08
C LYS A 62 10.26 0.82 6.18
N ILE A 63 10.47 2.08 5.82
CA ILE A 63 10.64 3.19 6.77
C ILE A 63 9.43 3.27 7.70
N ILE A 64 8.21 3.29 7.14
CA ILE A 64 6.97 3.37 7.93
C ILE A 64 6.87 2.18 8.91
N GLY A 65 7.13 0.96 8.44
CA GLY A 65 7.09 -0.23 9.29
C GLY A 65 8.12 -0.23 10.42
N GLU A 66 9.32 0.31 10.17
CA GLU A 66 10.37 0.46 11.19
C GLU A 66 10.02 1.54 12.22
N VAL A 67 9.51 2.69 11.79
CA VAL A 67 9.07 3.78 12.67
C VAL A 67 7.93 3.33 13.57
N VAL A 68 6.93 2.66 13.02
CA VAL A 68 5.78 2.16 13.80
C VAL A 68 6.22 1.17 14.88
N LYS A 69 7.15 0.27 14.56
CA LYS A 69 7.74 -0.65 15.55
C LYS A 69 8.51 0.10 16.63
N TYR A 70 9.31 1.09 16.25
CA TYR A 70 10.08 1.89 17.19
C TYR A 70 9.16 2.63 18.17
N ILE A 71 8.12 3.27 17.67
CA ILE A 71 7.20 4.06 18.49
C ILE A 71 6.36 3.18 19.41
N GLU A 72 5.94 2.00 18.97
CA GLU A 72 5.22 1.09 19.88
C GLU A 72 6.11 0.56 21.01
N ILE A 73 7.43 0.43 20.78
CA ILE A 73 8.39 0.03 21.82
C ILE A 73 8.67 1.19 22.78
N GLU A 74 8.95 2.37 22.25
CA GLU A 74 9.38 3.54 23.03
C GLU A 74 8.22 4.16 23.80
N TYR A 75 7.07 4.34 23.13
CA TYR A 75 5.90 5.03 23.67
C TYR A 75 4.80 4.09 24.15
N PHE A 76 5.10 2.81 24.47
CA PHE A 76 4.11 1.75 24.75
C PHE A 76 2.90 2.19 25.61
N ASN A 77 3.12 3.03 26.63
CA ASN A 77 2.10 3.52 27.57
C ASN A 77 1.41 4.83 27.20
N GLU A 78 1.83 5.53 26.14
CA GLU A 78 1.19 6.76 25.69
C GLU A 78 -0.12 6.49 24.92
N PRO A 79 -1.05 7.47 24.87
CA PRO A 79 -2.24 7.39 24.04
C PRO A 79 -1.89 7.30 22.55
N ASN A 80 -2.73 6.57 21.81
CA ASN A 80 -2.51 6.30 20.39
C ASN A 80 -2.42 7.58 19.55
N ASP A 81 -3.16 8.64 19.92
CA ASP A 81 -3.16 9.91 19.18
C ASP A 81 -1.77 10.56 19.16
N LYS A 82 -1.08 10.56 20.32
CA LYS A 82 0.29 11.09 20.41
C LYS A 82 1.29 10.22 19.65
N LYS A 83 1.13 8.89 19.71
CA LYS A 83 1.99 7.95 18.96
C LYS A 83 1.90 8.19 17.46
N GLU A 84 0.68 8.41 16.98
CA GLU A 84 0.43 8.67 15.56
C GLU A 84 1.07 9.97 15.11
N ASP A 85 0.92 11.06 15.87
CA ASP A 85 1.50 12.35 15.51
C ASP A 85 3.04 12.34 15.53
N GLU A 86 3.66 11.64 16.48
CA GLU A 86 5.12 11.45 16.49
C GLU A 86 5.59 10.53 15.36
N ALA A 87 4.81 9.49 15.00
CA ALA A 87 5.11 8.60 13.89
C ALA A 87 5.11 9.33 12.56
N VAL A 88 4.15 10.21 12.35
CA VAL A 88 4.06 11.05 11.16
C VAL A 88 5.32 11.91 11.02
N LYS A 89 5.73 12.62 12.08
CA LYS A 89 6.93 13.48 12.05
C LYS A 89 8.19 12.70 11.71
N LEU A 90 8.40 11.56 12.39
CA LEU A 90 9.56 10.70 12.18
C LEU A 90 9.59 10.10 10.76
N VAL A 91 8.44 9.71 10.21
CA VAL A 91 8.36 9.25 8.82
C VAL A 91 8.74 10.38 7.86
N TYR A 92 8.24 11.60 8.05
CA TYR A 92 8.60 12.73 7.20
C TYR A 92 10.10 13.03 7.22
N GLU A 93 10.72 13.02 8.40
CA GLU A 93 12.17 13.23 8.55
C GLU A 93 12.96 12.16 7.80
N LEU A 94 12.64 10.88 8.02
CA LEU A 94 13.35 9.76 7.40
C LEU A 94 13.12 9.65 5.89
N VAL A 95 11.92 9.97 5.41
CA VAL A 95 11.61 10.02 3.97
C VAL A 95 12.41 11.15 3.30
N LYS A 96 12.54 12.31 3.95
CA LYS A 96 13.37 13.41 3.46
C LYS A 96 14.86 13.05 3.45
N GLU A 97 15.35 12.38 4.49
CA GLU A 97 16.72 11.85 4.55
C GLU A 97 16.99 10.80 3.47
N ALA A 98 15.99 10.00 3.11
CA ALA A 98 16.08 9.02 2.03
C ALA A 98 16.10 9.66 0.62
N GLY A 99 16.00 10.99 0.52
CA GLY A 99 16.15 11.74 -0.74
C GLY A 99 14.87 11.89 -1.55
N PHE A 100 13.71 11.66 -0.94
CA PHE A 100 12.42 11.90 -1.59
C PHE A 100 12.07 13.39 -1.54
N GLU A 101 11.78 13.99 -2.70
CA GLU A 101 11.39 15.39 -2.83
C GLU A 101 9.86 15.58 -2.86
N SER A 102 9.10 14.51 -3.08
CA SER A 102 7.65 14.61 -3.12
C SER A 102 7.03 14.90 -1.75
N PRO A 103 6.08 15.85 -1.65
CA PRO A 103 5.25 15.98 -0.48
C PRO A 103 4.28 14.81 -0.44
N ILE A 104 4.66 13.73 0.27
CA ILE A 104 3.71 12.67 0.59
C ILE A 104 2.62 13.27 1.46
N ASP A 105 1.36 13.04 1.10
CA ASP A 105 0.21 13.56 1.84
C ASP A 105 0.17 13.00 3.28
N ASP A 106 -0.13 13.86 4.25
CA ASP A 106 -0.14 13.52 5.69
C ASP A 106 -1.17 12.43 5.97
N ILE A 107 -2.34 12.54 5.30
CA ILE A 107 -3.44 11.61 5.43
C ILE A 107 -3.01 10.22 4.93
N SER A 108 -2.31 10.16 3.80
CA SER A 108 -1.76 8.90 3.26
C SER A 108 -0.77 8.26 4.21
N ILE A 109 0.18 9.02 4.78
CA ILE A 109 1.13 8.50 5.78
C ILE A 109 0.38 7.97 7.00
N ARG A 110 -0.60 8.71 7.50
CA ARG A 110 -1.42 8.32 8.65
C ARG A 110 -2.15 7.01 8.41
N TYR A 111 -2.73 6.81 7.23
CA TYR A 111 -3.36 5.53 6.88
C TYR A 111 -2.36 4.37 6.82
N LEU A 112 -1.17 4.58 6.25
CA LEU A 112 -0.13 3.55 6.20
C LEU A 112 0.40 3.20 7.58
N ILE A 113 0.53 4.17 8.48
CA ILE A 113 0.88 3.97 9.88
C ILE A 113 -0.17 3.09 10.56
N ARG A 114 -1.46 3.43 10.44
CA ARG A 114 -2.56 2.64 11.03
C ARG A 114 -2.59 1.21 10.54
N ILE A 115 -2.37 1.00 9.25
CA ILE A 115 -2.32 -0.34 8.64
C ILE A 115 -1.09 -1.09 9.15
N SER A 116 0.05 -0.42 9.25
CA SER A 116 1.27 -1.01 9.78
C SER A 116 1.11 -1.40 11.25
N VAL A 117 0.44 -0.58 12.06
CA VAL A 117 0.06 -0.90 13.46
C VAL A 117 -0.89 -2.09 13.52
N ALA A 118 -1.90 -2.15 12.63
CA ALA A 118 -2.83 -3.28 12.60
C ALA A 118 -2.17 -4.62 12.22
N MET A 119 -1.02 -4.57 11.52
CA MET A 119 -0.22 -5.73 11.14
C MET A 119 0.79 -6.13 12.22
N LEU A 120 0.94 -5.34 13.28
CA LEU A 120 1.79 -5.69 14.41
C LEU A 120 1.15 -6.81 15.26
N PRO A 121 1.97 -7.69 15.85
CA PRO A 121 1.50 -8.63 16.85
C PRO A 121 0.83 -7.89 18.02
N SER A 122 -0.03 -8.61 18.74
CA SER A 122 -0.83 -8.04 19.82
C SER A 122 0.05 -7.37 20.89
N LYS A 123 -0.49 -6.39 21.62
CA LYS A 123 0.24 -5.71 22.73
C LYS A 123 0.79 -6.69 23.78
N GLN A 124 0.21 -7.88 23.89
CA GLN A 124 0.67 -8.95 24.77
C GLN A 124 1.96 -9.59 24.23
N GLU A 125 1.99 -9.99 22.96
CA GLU A 125 3.19 -10.53 22.30
C GLU A 125 4.33 -9.48 22.24
N PHE A 126 4.00 -8.19 22.13
CA PHE A 126 4.99 -7.11 22.21
C PHE A 126 5.62 -6.95 23.59
N ARG A 127 4.87 -7.21 24.68
CA ARG A 127 5.42 -7.22 26.04
C ARG A 127 6.43 -8.35 26.20
N GLU A 128 6.11 -9.54 25.70
CA GLU A 128 6.99 -10.71 25.73
C GLU A 128 8.30 -10.43 24.96
N PHE A 129 8.20 -9.85 23.76
CA PHE A 129 9.38 -9.40 22.99
C PHE A 129 10.27 -8.38 23.73
N ARG A 130 9.67 -7.49 24.54
CA ARG A 130 10.40 -6.51 25.35
C ARG A 130 11.10 -7.16 26.53
N GLU A 131 10.46 -8.13 27.18
CA GLU A 131 11.04 -8.86 28.31
C GLU A 131 12.19 -9.78 27.86
N ASP A 132 12.07 -10.44 26.70
CA ASP A 132 13.16 -11.26 26.13
C ASP A 132 14.41 -10.42 25.79
N LYS A 133 14.23 -9.20 25.29
CA LYS A 133 15.36 -8.27 25.06
C LYS A 133 15.98 -7.72 26.33
N LYS A 134 15.22 -7.65 27.43
CA LYS A 134 15.71 -7.22 28.75
C LYS A 134 16.48 -8.33 29.47
N ASN A 135 16.09 -9.59 29.26
CA ASN A 135 16.72 -10.76 29.89
C ASN A 135 17.99 -11.24 29.18
N ASN A 136 18.22 -10.82 27.91
CA ASN A 136 19.42 -11.13 27.13
C ASN A 136 20.50 -10.04 27.20
N LYS A 137 20.48 -9.18 28.23
CA LYS A 137 21.47 -8.12 28.46
C LYS A 137 21.99 -8.20 29.90
#